data_AF-A0A0T6B7K6-F1
#
_entry.id   AF-A0A0T6B7K6-F1
#
_cell.length_a   1.000
_cell.length_b   1.000
_cell.length_c   1.000
_cell.angle_alpha   90.00
_cell.angle_beta   90.00
_cell.angle_gamma   90.00
#
_symmetry.space_group_name_H-M   'P 1'
#
loop_
_entity.id
_entity.type
_entity.pdbx_description
1 polymer ?
#
loop_
_entity_poly.entity_id
_entity_poly.type
_entity_poly.pdbx_seq_one_letter_code
_entity_poly.pdbx_strand_id
1 'polypeptide(L)'
;MLLLTFGLTLGFPTILIPGLQQEDEGTFNLSQEAISWIGSVNLICVPVGCALSGVITESLGRKKCMQLVNIPFLCAWIMLKYTTSIYLIFIALCLTGLSGGLLEAPVITYVAEICQPRLRGMLSSTSTLSVMGGILIQFLFGTFFHWRTVALINCIFPIASFILLFFVPESPHWLILQNRLLDARKSIAWLRGWTNLEQIEPEFKDLCRYIANHEN
;
A
#
# COMPACT_ATOMS: atom_id res chain seq x y z
N MET A 1 -1.37 -7.44 -3.17
CA MET A 1 -0.69 -6.66 -4.22
C MET A 1 -0.19 -5.31 -3.73
N LEU A 2 -1.00 -4.52 -3.02
CA LEU A 2 -0.56 -3.24 -2.43
C LEU A 2 0.62 -3.38 -1.46
N LEU A 3 0.49 -4.27 -0.47
CA LEU A 3 1.58 -4.53 0.49
C LEU A 3 2.84 -5.09 -0.18
N LEU A 4 2.65 -5.84 -1.27
CA LEU A 4 3.76 -6.33 -2.08
C LEU A 4 4.44 -5.17 -2.81
N THR A 5 3.68 -4.19 -3.32
CA THR A 5 4.22 -2.95 -3.91
C THR A 5 5.03 -2.16 -2.89
N PHE A 6 4.54 -2.07 -1.64
CA PHE A 6 5.30 -1.45 -0.56
C PHE A 6 6.61 -2.21 -0.28
N GLY A 7 6.57 -3.54 -0.20
CA GLY A 7 7.77 -4.37 -0.08
C GLY A 7 8.78 -4.17 -1.21
N LEU A 8 8.33 -4.04 -2.46
CA LEU A 8 9.18 -3.72 -3.61
C LEU A 8 9.90 -2.38 -3.43
N THR A 9 9.22 -1.36 -2.88
CA THR A 9 9.85 -0.05 -2.62
C THR A 9 10.93 -0.12 -1.53
N LEU A 10 10.74 -0.93 -0.49
CA LEU A 10 11.73 -1.13 0.57
C LEU A 10 12.97 -1.87 0.07
N GLY A 11 12.79 -2.84 -0.83
CA GLY A 11 13.91 -3.55 -1.44
C GLY A 11 14.64 -2.75 -2.52
N PHE A 12 14.02 -1.73 -3.11
CA PHE A 12 14.56 -1.05 -4.31
C PHE A 12 15.93 -0.38 -4.12
N PRO A 13 16.24 0.28 -2.97
CA PRO A 13 17.56 0.88 -2.75
C PRO A 13 18.72 -0.11 -2.92
N THR A 14 18.50 -1.40 -2.60
CA THR A 14 19.54 -2.43 -2.71
C THR A 14 19.98 -2.69 -4.15
N ILE A 15 19.11 -2.44 -5.12
CA ILE A 15 19.42 -2.59 -6.55
C ILE A 15 19.80 -1.25 -7.18
N LEU A 16 19.25 -0.16 -6.64
CA LEU A 16 19.46 1.19 -7.14
C LEU A 16 20.87 1.67 -6.84
N ILE A 17 21.37 1.49 -5.61
CA ILE A 17 22.71 1.94 -5.20
C ILE A 17 23.81 1.34 -6.10
N PRO A 18 23.93 0.00 -6.25
CA PRO A 18 24.96 -0.58 -7.11
C PRO A 18 24.75 -0.21 -8.59
N GLY A 19 23.50 -0.09 -9.04
CA GLY A 19 23.19 0.35 -10.41
C GLY A 19 23.65 1.78 -10.70
N LEU A 20 23.46 2.69 -9.74
CA LEU A 20 23.93 4.07 -9.84
C LEU A 20 25.46 4.16 -9.77
N GLN A 21 26.11 3.37 -8.92
CA GLN A 21 27.57 3.34 -8.82
C GLN A 21 28.25 2.84 -10.12
N GLN A 22 27.59 1.93 -10.86
CA GLN A 22 28.08 1.46 -12.15
C GLN A 22 27.86 2.49 -13.28
N GLU A 23 26.80 3.30 -13.20
CA GLU A 23 26.47 4.34 -14.18
C GLU A 23 27.16 5.69 -13.92
N ASP A 24 27.79 5.89 -12.76
CA ASP A 24 28.32 7.20 -12.39
C ASP A 24 29.65 7.52 -13.10
N GLU A 25 29.54 7.91 -14.36
CA GLU A 25 30.61 8.60 -15.11
C GLU A 25 30.64 10.12 -14.78
N GLY A 26 30.33 10.50 -13.52
CA GLY A 26 30.27 11.90 -13.07
C GLY A 26 28.94 12.62 -13.37
N THR A 27 27.89 11.86 -13.68
CA THR A 27 26.56 12.42 -14.01
C THR A 27 25.72 12.66 -12.76
N PHE A 28 25.91 11.85 -11.71
CA PHE A 28 25.09 11.89 -10.50
C PHE A 28 25.82 12.44 -9.27
N ASN A 29 27.15 12.65 -9.36
CA ASN A 29 28.00 13.08 -8.23
C ASN A 29 27.70 12.26 -6.97
N LEU A 30 27.80 10.92 -7.05
CA LEU A 30 27.47 10.05 -5.93
C LEU A 30 28.50 10.19 -4.79
N SER A 31 28.23 11.13 -3.89
CA SER A 31 28.86 11.16 -2.58
C SER A 31 28.37 10.00 -1.71
N GLN A 32 29.23 9.52 -0.80
CA GLN A 32 28.87 8.51 0.20
C GLN A 32 27.66 8.94 1.06
N GLU A 33 27.53 10.24 1.30
CA GLU A 33 26.37 10.82 1.99
C GLU A 33 25.09 10.63 1.19
N ALA A 34 25.13 10.85 -0.12
CA ALA A 34 23.96 10.75 -0.98
C ALA A 34 23.47 9.29 -1.08
N ILE A 35 24.38 8.32 -1.14
CA ILE A 35 24.05 6.89 -1.07
C ILE A 35 23.34 6.55 0.25
N SER A 36 23.85 7.07 1.36
CA SER A 36 23.26 6.85 2.68
C SER A 36 21.85 7.46 2.79
N TRP A 37 21.64 8.64 2.21
CA TRP A 37 20.32 9.26 2.11
C TRP A 37 19.36 8.45 1.22
N ILE A 38 19.82 7.87 0.11
CA ILE A 38 18.99 7.03 -0.78
C ILE A 38 18.42 5.82 -0.01
N GLY A 39 19.22 5.21 0.86
CA GLY A 39 18.77 4.07 1.67
C GLY A 39 17.81 4.43 2.81
N SER A 40 17.88 5.66 3.34
CA SER A 40 17.20 6.06 4.59
C SER A 40 15.98 6.97 4.38
N VAL A 41 15.96 7.78 3.32
CA VAL A 41 14.91 8.81 3.12
C VAL A 41 13.51 8.21 3.05
N ASN A 42 13.38 7.04 2.40
CA ASN A 42 12.10 6.34 2.31
C ASN A 42 11.57 5.98 3.72
N LEU A 43 12.43 5.42 4.58
CA LEU A 43 12.08 5.04 5.95
C LEU A 43 11.74 6.24 6.83
N ILE A 44 12.39 7.38 6.62
CA ILE A 44 12.07 8.63 7.34
C ILE A 44 10.70 9.17 6.94
N CYS A 45 10.30 9.01 5.67
CA CYS A 45 9.01 9.45 5.17
C CYS A 45 7.83 8.55 5.60
N VAL A 46 8.06 7.27 5.90
CA VAL A 46 6.99 6.33 6.27
C VAL A 46 6.20 6.79 7.52
N PRO A 47 6.81 7.15 8.66
CA PRO A 47 6.07 7.63 9.83
C PRO A 47 5.21 8.86 9.57
N VAL A 48 5.71 9.79 8.75
CA VAL A 48 4.96 10.99 8.32
C VAL A 48 3.72 10.56 7.54
N GLY A 49 3.88 9.60 6.64
CA GLY A 49 2.76 9.02 5.91
C GLY A 49 1.75 8.30 6.81
N CYS A 50 2.22 7.55 7.81
CA CYS A 50 1.36 6.88 8.78
C CYS A 50 0.53 7.88 9.60
N ALA A 51 1.11 8.99 10.04
CA ALA A 51 0.40 10.03 10.78
C ALA A 51 -0.73 10.67 9.94
N LEU A 52 -0.47 10.91 8.65
CA LEU A 52 -1.47 11.44 7.72
C LEU A 52 -2.55 10.41 7.37
N SER A 53 -2.20 9.11 7.39
CA SER A 53 -3.11 8.03 6.99
C SER A 53 -4.41 8.00 7.80
N GLY A 54 -4.36 8.31 9.10
CA GLY A 54 -5.53 8.25 9.98
C GLY A 54 -6.62 9.24 9.57
N VAL A 55 -6.24 10.50 9.41
CA VAL A 55 -7.16 11.61 9.03
C VAL A 55 -7.76 11.38 7.64
N ILE A 56 -6.94 10.91 6.69
CA ILE A 56 -7.37 10.69 5.31
C ILE A 56 -8.29 9.45 5.23
N THR A 57 -7.96 8.37 5.95
CA THR A 57 -8.73 7.11 5.93
C THR A 57 -10.12 7.26 6.54
N GLU A 58 -10.24 8.06 7.61
CA GLU A 58 -11.51 8.31 8.26
C GLU A 58 -12.48 9.08 7.35
N SER A 59 -11.97 10.12 6.67
CA SER A 59 -12.77 10.99 5.80
C SER A 59 -13.10 10.39 4.43
N LEU A 60 -12.12 9.78 3.74
CA LEU A 60 -12.30 9.26 2.38
C LEU A 60 -12.80 7.81 2.32
N GLY A 61 -12.63 7.04 3.40
CA GLY A 61 -12.89 5.60 3.42
C GLY A 61 -11.67 4.78 3.00
N ARG A 62 -11.66 3.49 3.36
CA ARG A 62 -10.48 2.63 3.30
C ARG A 62 -10.14 2.30 1.84
N LYS A 63 -11.11 1.85 1.04
CA LYS A 63 -10.91 1.48 -0.37
C LYS A 63 -10.45 2.68 -1.18
N LYS A 64 -11.07 3.85 -1.02
CA LYS A 64 -10.66 5.06 -1.78
C LYS A 64 -9.25 5.49 -1.44
N CYS A 65 -8.85 5.43 -0.16
CA CYS A 65 -7.46 5.69 0.22
C CYS A 65 -6.50 4.71 -0.45
N MET A 66 -6.81 3.40 -0.38
CA MET A 66 -6.01 2.37 -1.06
C MET A 66 -5.91 2.61 -2.57
N GLN A 67 -6.95 3.13 -3.22
CA GLN A 67 -6.93 3.48 -4.65
C GLN A 67 -6.05 4.69 -4.93
N LEU A 68 -6.23 5.79 -4.18
CA LEU A 68 -5.50 7.05 -4.36
C LEU A 68 -4.00 6.87 -4.19
N VAL A 69 -3.57 6.02 -3.27
CA VAL A 69 -2.14 5.78 -3.00
C VAL A 69 -1.41 5.06 -4.14
N ASN A 70 -2.11 4.39 -5.06
CA ASN A 70 -1.47 3.81 -6.26
C ASN A 70 -0.93 4.89 -7.21
N ILE A 71 -1.55 6.07 -7.24
CA ILE A 71 -1.16 7.18 -8.11
C ILE A 71 0.26 7.68 -7.78
N PRO A 72 0.58 8.08 -6.53
CA PRO A 72 1.93 8.50 -6.20
C PRO A 72 2.96 7.37 -6.30
N PHE A 73 2.59 6.10 -6.05
CA PHE A 73 3.47 4.97 -6.34
C PHE A 73 3.84 4.89 -7.82
N LEU A 74 2.85 5.01 -8.72
CA LEU A 74 3.09 4.99 -10.16
C LEU A 74 3.96 6.17 -10.61
N CYS A 75 3.65 7.37 -10.14
CA CYS A 75 4.45 8.55 -10.42
C CYS A 75 5.91 8.36 -9.98
N ALA A 76 6.13 7.82 -8.78
CA ALA A 76 7.48 7.59 -8.27
C ALA A 76 8.26 6.57 -9.11
N TRP A 77 7.65 5.46 -9.53
CA TRP A 77 8.31 4.47 -10.40
C TRP A 77 8.65 5.03 -11.78
N ILE A 78 7.77 5.83 -12.38
CA ILE A 78 8.03 6.52 -13.64
C ILE A 78 9.15 7.54 -13.47
N MET A 79 9.15 8.33 -12.38
CA MET A 79 10.23 9.27 -12.06
C MET A 79 11.57 8.56 -11.92
N LEU A 80 11.62 7.41 -11.24
CA LEU A 80 12.84 6.61 -11.12
C LEU A 80 13.35 6.10 -12.47
N LYS A 81 12.47 5.72 -13.40
CA LYS A 81 12.88 5.30 -14.75
C LYS A 81 13.58 6.43 -15.52
N TYR A 82 12.97 7.60 -15.53
CA TYR A 82 13.41 8.76 -16.32
C TYR A 82 14.37 9.68 -15.56
N THR A 83 14.84 9.25 -14.38
CA THR A 83 15.72 10.08 -13.58
C THR A 83 17.04 10.34 -14.30
N THR A 84 17.44 11.61 -14.28
CA THR A 84 18.71 12.15 -14.77
C THR A 84 19.48 12.88 -13.68
N SER A 85 18.90 13.01 -12.48
CA SER A 85 19.47 13.75 -11.36
C SER A 85 19.17 13.05 -10.04
N ILE A 86 20.11 13.12 -9.09
CA ILE A 86 19.97 12.52 -7.77
C ILE A 86 18.80 13.13 -6.97
N TYR A 87 18.47 14.41 -7.21
CA TYR A 87 17.34 15.07 -6.57
C TYR A 87 16.00 14.44 -6.96
N LEU A 88 15.84 14.02 -8.22
CA LEU A 88 14.62 13.33 -8.67
C LEU A 88 14.50 11.95 -8.02
N ILE A 89 15.62 11.29 -7.75
CA ILE A 89 15.65 10.02 -7.02
C ILE A 89 15.17 10.23 -5.58
N PHE A 90 15.67 11.26 -4.89
CA PHE A 90 15.20 11.60 -3.54
C PHE A 90 13.71 11.90 -3.51
N ILE A 91 13.20 12.73 -4.44
CA ILE A 91 11.77 13.05 -4.52
C ILE A 91 10.95 11.78 -4.74
N ALA A 92 11.38 10.88 -5.64
CA ALA A 92 10.68 9.63 -5.88
C ALA A 92 10.68 8.72 -4.65
N LEU A 93 11.80 8.61 -3.92
CA LEU A 93 11.90 7.81 -2.70
C LEU A 93 11.09 8.39 -1.53
N CYS A 94 11.04 9.72 -1.40
CA CYS A 94 10.14 10.39 -0.46
C CYS A 94 8.68 10.08 -0.81
N LEU A 95 8.32 10.15 -2.10
CA LEU A 95 6.96 9.91 -2.56
C LEU A 95 6.54 8.45 -2.31
N THR A 96 7.41 7.46 -2.58
CA THR A 96 7.12 6.05 -2.24
C THR A 96 7.04 5.83 -0.74
N GLY A 97 7.88 6.49 0.07
CA GLY A 97 7.87 6.36 1.53
C GLY A 97 6.61 6.90 2.16
N LEU A 98 6.21 8.13 1.76
CA LEU A 98 4.94 8.73 2.18
C LEU A 98 3.76 7.84 1.75
N SER A 99 3.73 7.42 0.48
CA SER A 99 2.67 6.55 -0.04
C SER A 99 2.59 5.22 0.71
N GLY A 100 3.73 4.62 1.03
CA GLY A 100 3.82 3.40 1.83
C GLY A 100 3.21 3.56 3.21
N GLY A 101 3.56 4.63 3.93
CA GLY A 101 2.97 4.93 5.23
C GLY A 101 1.46 5.23 5.17
N LEU A 102 1.01 5.93 4.12
CA LEU A 102 -0.43 6.19 3.90
C LEU A 102 -1.23 4.90 3.64
N LEU A 103 -0.58 3.88 3.08
CA LEU A 103 -1.22 2.61 2.70
C LEU A 103 -1.38 1.64 3.86
N GLU A 104 -0.36 1.51 4.71
CA GLU A 104 -0.25 0.40 5.66
C GLU A 104 -1.44 0.36 6.65
N ALA A 105 -1.77 1.51 7.25
CA ALA A 105 -2.89 1.61 8.18
C ALA A 105 -4.25 1.24 7.57
N PRO A 106 -4.72 1.85 6.46
CA PRO A 106 -6.00 1.49 5.86
C PRO A 106 -6.08 0.03 5.42
N VAL A 107 -4.97 -0.58 4.98
CA VAL A 107 -4.95 -2.01 4.62
C VAL A 107 -5.16 -2.89 5.86
N ILE A 108 -4.42 -2.64 6.94
CA ILE A 108 -4.52 -3.43 8.17
C ILE A 108 -5.91 -3.26 8.80
N THR A 109 -6.42 -2.02 8.86
CA THR A 109 -7.76 -1.73 9.36
C THR A 109 -8.83 -2.39 8.51
N TYR A 110 -8.74 -2.31 7.18
CA TYR A 110 -9.67 -2.99 6.28
C TYR A 110 -9.69 -4.51 6.52
N VAL A 111 -8.52 -5.13 6.63
CA VAL A 111 -8.43 -6.56 6.96
C VAL A 111 -9.05 -6.84 8.35
N ALA A 112 -8.77 -6.03 9.37
CA ALA A 112 -9.34 -6.22 10.69
C ALA A 112 -10.88 -6.10 10.74
N GLU A 113 -11.44 -5.20 9.92
CA GLU A 113 -12.88 -4.94 9.81
C GLU A 113 -13.64 -6.04 9.05
N ILE A 114 -13.03 -6.65 8.03
CA ILE A 114 -13.70 -7.71 7.22
C ILE A 114 -13.50 -9.12 7.79
N CYS A 115 -12.47 -9.33 8.61
CA CYS A 115 -12.07 -10.66 9.07
C CYS A 115 -12.73 -11.05 10.39
N GLN A 116 -13.23 -12.30 10.43
CA GLN A 116 -13.67 -12.91 11.68
C GLN A 116 -12.51 -12.97 12.68
N PRO A 117 -12.75 -12.77 13.99
CA PRO A 117 -11.70 -12.75 15.02
C PRO A 117 -10.73 -13.93 14.97
N ARG A 118 -11.23 -15.12 14.63
CA ARG A 118 -10.44 -16.36 14.49
C ARG A 118 -9.39 -16.31 13.38
N LEU A 119 -9.63 -15.57 12.30
CA LEU A 119 -8.76 -15.52 11.11
C LEU A 119 -7.83 -14.30 11.09
N ARG A 120 -8.03 -13.33 12.00
CA ARG A 120 -7.25 -12.08 12.03
C ARG A 120 -5.74 -12.32 12.13
N GLY A 121 -5.32 -13.28 12.95
CA GLY A 121 -3.90 -13.64 13.08
C GLY A 121 -3.29 -14.15 11.77
N MET A 122 -3.97 -15.08 11.09
CA MET A 122 -3.50 -15.64 9.81
C MET A 122 -3.43 -14.59 8.69
N LEU A 123 -4.42 -13.70 8.64
CA LEU A 123 -4.49 -12.68 7.59
C LEU A 123 -3.48 -11.56 7.84
N SER A 124 -3.21 -11.21 9.10
CA SER A 124 -2.11 -10.32 9.46
C SER A 124 -0.75 -10.91 9.05
N SER A 125 -0.51 -12.20 9.33
CA SER A 125 0.72 -12.87 8.87
C SER A 125 0.87 -12.87 7.34
N THR A 126 -0.24 -13.01 6.61
CA THR A 126 -0.24 -12.95 5.14
C THR A 126 0.15 -11.57 4.62
N SER A 127 -0.25 -10.50 5.33
CA SER A 127 0.17 -9.13 5.04
C SER A 127 1.69 -8.97 5.15
N THR A 128 2.30 -9.44 6.25
CA THR A 128 3.76 -9.40 6.44
C THR A 128 4.49 -10.26 5.40
N LEU A 129 3.98 -11.46 5.12
CA LEU A 129 4.53 -12.32 4.07
C LEU A 129 4.49 -11.65 2.69
N SER A 130 3.46 -10.85 2.40
CA SER A 130 3.37 -10.11 1.14
C SER A 130 4.44 -9.03 1.03
N VAL A 131 4.75 -8.31 2.12
CA VAL A 131 5.83 -7.32 2.15
C VAL A 131 7.19 -7.99 1.97
N MET A 132 7.46 -9.07 2.72
CA MET A 132 8.70 -9.84 2.61
C MET A 132 8.86 -10.46 1.22
N GLY A 133 7.77 -10.96 0.64
CA GLY A 133 7.73 -11.46 -0.73
C GLY A 133 8.08 -10.37 -1.76
N GLY A 134 7.59 -9.14 -1.55
CA GLY A 134 7.98 -7.98 -2.38
C GLY A 134 9.47 -7.70 -2.32
N ILE A 135 10.06 -7.69 -1.12
CA ILE A 135 11.52 -7.50 -0.93
C ILE A 135 12.30 -8.61 -1.65
N LEU A 136 11.87 -9.86 -1.51
CA LEU A 136 12.52 -11.01 -2.16
C LEU A 136 12.45 -10.91 -3.70
N ILE A 137 11.30 -10.55 -4.25
CA ILE A 137 11.13 -10.33 -5.69
C ILE A 137 12.06 -9.21 -6.17
N GLN A 138 12.19 -8.15 -5.37
CA GLN A 138 13.05 -7.03 -5.68
C GLN A 138 14.53 -7.43 -5.76
N PHE A 139 14.99 -8.28 -4.84
CA PHE A 139 16.35 -8.84 -4.89
C PHE A 139 16.55 -9.75 -6.10
N LEU A 140 15.56 -10.58 -6.43
CA LEU A 140 15.62 -11.43 -7.61
C LEU A 140 15.72 -10.59 -8.90
N PHE A 141 14.91 -9.54 -9.01
CA PHE A 141 14.96 -8.62 -10.14
C PHE A 141 16.27 -7.85 -10.22
N GLY A 142 16.87 -7.48 -9.09
CA GLY A 142 18.20 -6.86 -9.05
C GLY A 142 19.31 -7.73 -9.62
N THR A 143 19.19 -9.06 -9.52
CA THR A 143 20.18 -10.00 -10.06
C THR A 143 20.06 -10.17 -11.58
N PHE A 144 18.84 -10.16 -12.12
CA PHE A 144 18.59 -10.46 -13.54
C PHE A 144 18.42 -9.23 -14.43
N PHE A 145 17.97 -8.11 -13.88
CA PHE A 145 17.57 -6.95 -14.64
C PHE A 145 18.24 -5.68 -14.15
N HIS A 146 18.47 -4.77 -15.08
CA HIS A 146 18.97 -3.45 -14.80
C HIS A 146 17.91 -2.59 -14.05
N TRP A 147 18.35 -1.75 -13.11
CA TRP A 147 17.47 -1.04 -12.16
C TRP A 147 16.40 -0.18 -12.84
N ARG A 148 16.70 0.46 -13.98
CA ARG A 148 15.70 1.20 -14.77
C ARG A 148 14.62 0.29 -15.34
N THR A 149 14.95 -0.93 -15.75
CA THR A 149 13.95 -1.90 -16.23
C THR A 149 13.10 -2.43 -15.09
N VAL A 150 13.72 -2.67 -13.92
CA VAL A 150 12.99 -3.07 -12.72
C VAL A 150 12.00 -2.00 -12.27
N ALA A 151 12.35 -0.71 -12.35
CA ALA A 151 11.42 0.38 -12.07
C ALA A 151 10.16 0.35 -12.97
N LEU A 152 10.30 0.02 -14.27
CA LEU A 152 9.16 -0.14 -15.18
C LEU A 152 8.31 -1.37 -14.86
N ILE A 153 8.95 -2.51 -14.55
CA ILE A 153 8.24 -3.72 -14.13
C ILE A 153 7.45 -3.45 -12.85
N ASN A 154 8.01 -2.67 -11.93
CA ASN A 154 7.36 -2.30 -10.69
C ASN A 154 6.10 -1.44 -10.87
N CYS A 155 5.91 -0.75 -12.00
CA CYS A 155 4.65 -0.06 -12.32
C CYS A 155 3.47 -1.02 -12.49
N ILE A 156 3.71 -2.30 -12.83
CA ILE A 156 2.63 -3.27 -13.07
C ILE A 156 1.85 -3.55 -11.78
N PHE A 157 2.54 -3.62 -10.63
CA PHE A 157 1.93 -3.95 -9.35
C PHE A 157 0.91 -2.91 -8.82
N PRO A 158 1.19 -1.59 -8.81
CA PRO A 158 0.21 -0.58 -8.45
C PRO A 158 -0.93 -0.48 -9.47
N ILE A 159 -0.69 -0.68 -10.78
CA ILE A 159 -1.77 -0.74 -11.78
C ILE A 159 -2.70 -1.92 -11.51
N ALA A 160 -2.13 -3.12 -11.33
CA ALA A 160 -2.89 -4.31 -11.00
C ALA A 160 -3.65 -4.14 -9.68
N SER A 161 -3.02 -3.53 -8.67
CA SER A 161 -3.66 -3.20 -7.39
C SER A 161 -4.85 -2.26 -7.57
N PHE A 162 -4.71 -1.21 -8.37
CA PHE A 162 -5.78 -0.26 -8.66
C PHE A 162 -6.98 -0.94 -9.34
N ILE A 163 -6.71 -1.81 -10.33
CA ILE A 163 -7.75 -2.57 -11.03
C ILE A 163 -8.46 -3.55 -10.07
N LEU A 164 -7.69 -4.31 -9.29
CA LEU A 164 -8.25 -5.28 -8.34
C LEU A 164 -9.13 -4.61 -7.27
N LEU A 165 -8.76 -3.41 -6.82
CA LEU A 165 -9.55 -2.65 -5.85
C LEU A 165 -10.95 -2.28 -6.35
N PHE A 166 -11.20 -2.19 -7.67
CA PHE A 166 -12.56 -1.94 -8.16
C PHE A 166 -13.52 -3.07 -7.83
N PHE A 167 -13.04 -4.32 -7.84
CA PHE A 167 -13.84 -5.52 -7.58
C PHE A 167 -14.07 -5.79 -6.09
N VAL A 168 -13.26 -5.17 -5.21
CA VAL A 168 -13.37 -5.34 -3.75
C VAL A 168 -14.38 -4.33 -3.19
N PRO A 169 -15.31 -4.74 -2.31
CA PRO A 169 -16.25 -3.80 -1.70
C PRO A 169 -15.54 -2.87 -0.69
N GLU A 170 -16.22 -1.78 -0.31
CA GLU A 170 -15.74 -0.90 0.77
C GLU A 170 -16.00 -1.56 2.14
N SER A 171 -15.26 -1.15 3.17
CA SER A 171 -15.44 -1.70 4.52
C SER A 171 -16.89 -1.54 5.01
N PRO A 172 -17.56 -2.61 5.45
CA PRO A 172 -18.92 -2.54 5.98
C PRO A 172 -19.00 -1.67 7.24
N HIS A 173 -17.94 -1.63 8.04
CA HIS A 173 -17.85 -0.80 9.24
C HIS A 173 -17.88 0.69 8.88
N TRP A 174 -17.05 1.11 7.92
CA TRP A 174 -17.05 2.49 7.44
C TRP A 174 -18.36 2.89 6.76
N LEU A 175 -18.99 1.97 6.01
CA LEU A 175 -20.28 2.22 5.39
C LEU A 175 -21.40 2.45 6.42
N ILE A 176 -21.37 1.75 7.56
CA ILE A 176 -22.32 1.98 8.66
C ILE A 176 -22.08 3.35 9.30
N LEU A 177 -20.82 3.70 9.58
CA LEU A 177 -20.45 5.02 10.12
C LEU A 177 -20.89 6.18 9.20
N GLN A 178 -20.88 5.96 7.89
CA GLN A 178 -21.36 6.93 6.90
C GLN A 178 -22.89 6.87 6.66
N ASN A 179 -23.63 6.15 7.50
CA ASN A 179 -25.08 5.94 7.40
C ASN A 179 -25.55 5.28 6.07
N ARG A 180 -24.65 4.55 5.38
CA ARG A 180 -24.91 3.84 4.11
C ARG A 180 -25.24 2.37 4.35
N LEU A 181 -26.33 2.13 5.06
CA LEU A 181 -26.73 0.80 5.53
C LEU A 181 -26.98 -0.22 4.39
N LEU A 182 -27.53 0.22 3.25
CA LEU A 182 -27.78 -0.68 2.11
C LEU A 182 -26.48 -1.20 1.48
N ASP A 183 -25.47 -0.32 1.35
CA ASP A 183 -24.18 -0.70 0.79
C ASP A 183 -23.38 -1.55 1.78
N ALA A 184 -23.51 -1.29 3.09
CA ALA A 184 -22.92 -2.13 4.12
C ALA A 184 -23.44 -3.57 4.03
N ARG A 185 -24.76 -3.78 3.89
CA ARG A 185 -25.33 -5.12 3.69
C ARG A 185 -24.78 -5.83 2.45
N LYS A 186 -24.67 -5.12 1.31
CA LYS A 186 -24.08 -5.65 0.07
C LYS A 186 -22.60 -6.03 0.26
N SER A 187 -21.84 -5.21 0.99
CA SER A 187 -20.43 -5.48 1.29
C SER A 187 -20.29 -6.76 2.12
N ILE A 188 -21.08 -6.92 3.19
CA ILE A 188 -21.05 -8.13 4.01
C ILE A 188 -21.46 -9.36 3.18
N ALA A 189 -22.50 -9.23 2.33
CA ALA A 189 -22.94 -10.32 1.45
C ALA A 189 -21.82 -10.80 0.53
N TRP A 190 -21.09 -9.86 -0.07
CA TRP A 190 -19.94 -10.18 -0.91
C TRP A 190 -18.83 -10.88 -0.10
N LEU A 191 -18.51 -10.36 1.09
CA LEU A 191 -17.46 -10.90 1.98
C LEU A 191 -17.80 -12.30 2.53
N ARG A 192 -19.07 -12.69 2.59
CA ARG A 192 -19.54 -14.01 3.03
C ARG A 192 -19.73 -15.00 1.88
N GLY A 193 -19.41 -14.62 0.64
CA GLY A 193 -19.49 -15.47 -0.55
C GLY A 193 -20.79 -15.30 -1.34
N TRP A 194 -21.23 -14.05 -1.56
CA TRP A 194 -22.44 -13.70 -2.33
C TRP A 194 -23.72 -14.31 -1.75
N THR A 195 -23.85 -14.34 -0.43
CA THR A 195 -25.03 -14.91 0.23
C THR A 195 -26.24 -13.97 0.18
N ASN A 196 -27.44 -14.50 0.38
CA ASN A 196 -28.67 -13.70 0.39
C ASN A 196 -28.70 -12.74 1.59
N LEU A 197 -29.20 -11.53 1.36
CA LEU A 197 -29.28 -10.44 2.35
C LEU A 197 -29.97 -10.87 3.66
N GLU A 198 -30.95 -11.77 3.59
CA GLU A 198 -31.69 -12.27 4.75
C GLU A 198 -30.82 -13.07 5.74
N GLN A 199 -29.81 -13.80 5.25
CA GLN A 199 -28.92 -14.61 6.10
C GLN A 199 -27.90 -13.75 6.86
N ILE A 200 -27.67 -12.52 6.38
CA ILE A 200 -26.67 -11.59 6.91
C ILE A 200 -27.29 -10.59 7.89
N GLU A 201 -28.61 -10.41 7.84
CA GLU A 201 -29.35 -9.50 8.70
C GLU A 201 -29.03 -9.63 10.21
N PRO A 202 -28.84 -10.83 10.80
CA PRO A 202 -28.40 -10.93 12.21
C PRO A 202 -26.99 -10.35 12.42
N GLU A 203 -26.03 -10.71 11.56
CA GLU A 203 -24.65 -10.21 11.63
C GLU A 203 -24.58 -8.69 11.42
N PHE A 204 -25.38 -8.16 10.49
CA PHE A 204 -25.48 -6.74 10.23
C PHE A 204 -26.03 -5.97 11.45
N LYS A 205 -27.06 -6.50 12.13
CA LYS A 205 -27.62 -5.90 13.36
C LYS A 205 -26.62 -5.91 14.50
N ASP A 206 -25.87 -7.00 14.67
CA ASP A 206 -24.83 -7.09 15.69
C ASP A 206 -23.70 -6.10 15.43
N LEU A 207 -23.30 -5.92 14.17
CA LEU A 207 -22.30 -4.94 13.78
C LEU A 207 -22.79 -3.49 14.04
N CYS A 208 -24.05 -3.18 13.72
CA CYS A 208 -24.63 -1.87 14.02
C CYS A 208 -24.69 -1.59 15.53
N ARG A 209 -25.03 -2.59 16.35
CA ARG A 209 -25.04 -2.46 17.81
C ARG A 209 -23.63 -2.24 18.37
N TYR A 210 -22.64 -2.96 17.85
CA TYR A 210 -21.25 -2.81 18.25
C TYR A 210 -20.75 -1.38 18.00
N ILE A 211 -21.03 -0.83 16.81
CA ILE A 211 -20.66 0.53 16.43
C ILE A 211 -21.37 1.57 17.32
N ALA A 212 -22.69 1.43 17.51
CA ALA A 212 -23.46 2.34 18.35
C ALA A 212 -23.00 2.37 19.83
N ASN A 213 -22.44 1.27 20.33
CA ASN A 213 -21.91 1.16 21.68
C ASN A 213 -20.47 1.69 21.83
N HIS A 214 -19.78 2.04 20.73
CA HIS A 214 -18.41 2.58 20.76
C HIS A 214 -18.33 4.04 20.30
N GLU A 215 -19.45 4.63 19.83
CA GLU A 215 -19.57 6.06 19.52
C GLU A 215 -20.16 6.92 20.67
N ASN A 216 -20.64 6.30 21.76
CA ASN A 216 -21.07 6.98 23.01
C ASN A 216 -19.96 6.94 24.05
#